data_AF-A0A0C9PXX7-F1
#
_entry.id   AF-A0A0C9PXX7-F1
#
_cell.length_a   1.000
_cell.length_b   1.000
_cell.length_c   1.000
_cell.angle_alpha   90.00
_cell.angle_beta   90.00
_cell.angle_gamma   90.00
#
_symmetry.space_group_name_H-M   'P 1'
#
loop_
_entity.id
_entity.type
_entity.pdbx_description
1 polymer ?
#
loop_
_entity_poly.entity_id
_entity_poly.type
_entity_poly.pdbx_seq_one_letter_code
_entity_poly.pdbx_strand_id
1 'polypeptide(L)'
;MTIFLVIFSLLIALTSGSFGHIGFYGYHGPFAPLSSDGRVIETPEVAHARAAHLSAYASALSSYHSKEEMRNDESVENDNSSESKEEQTGAHDPAPLGEDGRVVDTIEVARAKAAHLATHAEAVKKIAAAYPEAAIVWEDDTDANHLLLVPSHVTHTIPHKTSAYRGPSAPLASDGTVIDTKEVAEAKAAHFRVHAAALAEVQRINDNCHC
;
A
#
# COMPACT_ATOMS: atom_id res chain seq x y z
N MET A 1 5.60 60.40 -0.93
CA MET A 1 5.02 59.22 -0.24
C MET A 1 5.16 57.93 -1.05
N THR A 2 4.98 57.94 -2.38
CA THR A 2 5.10 56.75 -3.24
C THR A 2 6.51 56.14 -3.30
N ILE A 3 7.56 56.95 -3.34
CA ILE A 3 8.96 56.47 -3.42
C ILE A 3 9.38 55.71 -2.14
N PHE A 4 8.95 56.18 -0.96
CA PHE A 4 9.25 55.51 0.31
C PHE A 4 8.57 54.14 0.43
N LEU A 5 7.37 53.98 -0.13
CA LEU A 5 6.65 52.70 -0.14
C LEU A 5 7.33 51.68 -1.07
N VAL A 6 7.86 52.11 -2.22
CA VAL A 6 8.59 51.22 -3.15
C VAL A 6 9.89 50.71 -2.54
N ILE A 7 10.62 51.58 -1.85
CA ILE A 7 11.88 51.20 -1.17
C ILE A 7 11.60 50.25 0.00
N PHE A 8 10.52 50.48 0.75
CA PHE A 8 10.12 49.62 1.85
C PHE A 8 9.66 48.22 1.37
N SER A 9 8.93 48.16 0.26
CA SER A 9 8.55 46.88 -0.37
C SER A 9 9.76 46.10 -0.90
N LEU A 10 10.77 46.77 -1.47
CA LEU A 10 11.99 46.11 -1.94
C LEU A 10 12.83 45.55 -0.78
N LEU A 11 12.85 46.23 0.36
CA LEU A 11 13.58 45.81 1.55
C LEU A 11 12.98 44.55 2.19
N ILE A 12 11.64 44.42 2.19
CA ILE A 12 10.94 43.24 2.74
C ILE A 12 11.19 42.01 1.86
N ALA A 13 11.19 42.18 0.52
CA ALA A 13 11.44 41.08 -0.42
C ALA A 13 12.84 40.47 -0.31
N LEU A 14 13.84 41.22 0.20
CA LEU A 14 15.22 40.74 0.32
C LEU A 14 15.48 39.86 1.56
N THR A 15 14.48 39.69 2.44
CA THR A 15 14.67 39.08 3.77
C THR A 15 14.00 37.71 3.97
N SER A 16 13.31 37.16 2.96
CA SER A 16 12.62 35.87 3.07
C SER A 16 13.23 34.81 2.14
N GLY A 17 14.47 34.44 2.44
CA GLY A 17 15.15 33.29 1.87
C GLY A 17 15.77 32.43 2.97
N SER A 18 14.96 32.01 3.96
CA SER A 18 15.41 31.07 4.98
C SER A 18 15.28 29.65 4.42
N PHE A 19 16.35 29.15 3.80
CA PHE A 19 16.48 27.74 3.47
C PHE A 19 16.61 26.97 4.78
N GLY A 20 15.53 26.28 5.17
CA GLY A 20 15.58 25.30 6.25
C GLY A 20 16.58 24.21 5.90
N HIS A 21 17.72 24.18 6.60
CA HIS A 21 18.66 23.07 6.53
C HIS A 21 17.95 21.80 7.04
N ILE A 22 17.80 20.81 6.16
CA ILE A 22 17.39 19.47 6.51
C ILE A 22 18.48 18.90 7.42
N GLY A 23 18.19 18.77 8.72
CA GLY A 23 19.10 18.18 9.69
C GLY A 23 19.37 16.72 9.34
N PHE A 24 20.52 16.45 8.74
CA PHE A 24 20.99 15.10 8.49
C PHE A 24 21.42 14.51 9.84
N TYR A 25 20.66 13.54 10.35
CA TYR A 25 21.04 12.79 11.56
C TYR A 25 22.25 11.90 11.22
N GLY A 26 23.45 12.47 11.29
CA GLY A 26 24.70 11.74 11.15
C GLY A 26 24.95 10.87 12.37
N TYR A 27 24.97 9.55 12.18
CA TYR A 27 25.42 8.63 13.21
C TYR A 27 26.91 8.87 13.51
N HIS A 28 27.22 9.36 14.70
CA HIS A 28 28.59 9.66 15.16
C HIS A 28 29.22 8.52 15.98
N GLY A 29 28.73 7.29 15.83
CA GLY A 29 29.31 6.12 16.48
C GLY A 29 30.57 5.61 15.77
N PRO A 30 31.35 4.72 16.42
CA PRO A 30 32.46 4.04 15.77
C PRO A 30 31.97 3.29 14.53
N PHE A 31 32.83 3.20 13.51
CA PHE A 31 32.51 2.45 12.29
C PHE A 31 32.18 0.99 12.64
N ALA A 32 31.15 0.46 11.99
CA ALA A 32 30.76 -0.93 12.17
C ALA A 32 31.95 -1.85 11.85
N PRO A 33 32.19 -2.92 12.63
CA PRO A 33 33.27 -3.86 12.36
C PRO A 33 33.08 -4.50 10.99
N LEU A 34 34.12 -4.49 10.17
CA LEU A 34 34.11 -5.04 8.82
C LEU A 34 34.92 -6.34 8.79
N SER A 35 34.42 -7.33 8.06
CA SER A 35 35.12 -8.57 7.73
C SER A 35 36.26 -8.29 6.76
N SER A 36 37.16 -9.26 6.55
CA SER A 36 38.22 -9.20 5.53
C SER A 36 37.69 -8.92 4.12
N ASP A 37 36.43 -9.27 3.86
CA ASP A 37 35.75 -9.08 2.58
C ASP A 37 35.05 -7.71 2.46
N GLY A 38 35.24 -6.82 3.44
CA GLY A 38 34.64 -5.48 3.46
C GLY A 38 33.15 -5.43 3.78
N ARG A 39 32.54 -6.54 4.22
CA ARG A 39 31.15 -6.60 4.70
C ARG A 39 31.08 -6.38 6.21
N VAL A 40 30.01 -5.78 6.70
CA VAL A 40 29.79 -5.63 8.15
C VAL A 40 29.73 -7.02 8.79
N ILE A 41 30.56 -7.25 9.80
CA ILE A 41 30.52 -8.47 10.61
C ILE A 41 29.20 -8.44 11.36
N GLU A 42 28.40 -9.50 11.19
CA GLU A 42 27.16 -9.61 11.94
C GLU A 42 27.46 -9.81 13.41
N THR A 43 26.78 -9.07 14.26
CA THR A 43 26.76 -9.39 15.68
C THR A 43 26.05 -10.75 15.86
N PRO A 44 26.35 -11.52 16.92
CA PRO A 44 25.73 -12.83 17.13
C PRO A 44 24.20 -12.76 17.18
N GLU A 45 23.64 -11.64 17.64
CA GLU A 45 22.20 -11.39 17.66
C GLU A 45 21.62 -11.28 16.25
N VAL A 46 22.29 -10.54 15.35
CA VAL A 46 21.85 -10.37 13.95
C VAL A 46 21.96 -11.69 13.19
N ALA A 47 23.02 -12.47 13.44
CA ALA A 47 23.18 -13.80 12.86
C ALA A 47 22.07 -14.75 13.31
N HIS A 48 21.71 -14.75 14.60
CA HIS A 48 20.62 -15.56 15.13
C HIS A 48 19.26 -15.13 14.56
N ALA A 49 18.99 -13.82 14.51
CA ALA A 49 17.76 -13.28 13.93
C ALA A 49 17.63 -13.64 12.43
N ARG A 50 18.72 -13.57 11.67
CA ARG A 50 18.74 -14.00 10.27
C ARG A 50 18.48 -15.50 10.12
N ALA A 51 19.11 -16.33 10.94
CA ALA A 51 18.89 -17.78 10.90
C ALA A 51 17.42 -18.13 11.20
N ALA A 52 16.83 -17.51 12.24
CA ALA A 52 15.42 -17.67 12.56
C ALA A 52 14.52 -17.20 11.40
N HIS A 53 14.79 -16.03 10.82
CA HIS A 53 14.02 -15.51 9.69
C HIS A 53 14.08 -16.43 8.47
N LEU A 54 15.27 -16.94 8.12
CA LEU A 54 15.44 -17.86 6.99
C LEU A 54 14.69 -19.18 7.21
N SER A 55 14.68 -19.69 8.45
CA SER A 55 13.90 -20.90 8.79
C SER A 55 12.38 -20.70 8.66
N ALA A 56 11.89 -19.55 9.11
CA ALA A 56 10.48 -19.18 8.97
C ALA A 56 10.11 -18.97 7.49
N TYR A 57 10.99 -18.32 6.73
CA TYR A 57 10.83 -18.10 5.29
C TYR A 57 10.73 -19.43 4.52
N ALA A 58 11.63 -20.37 4.80
CA ALA A 58 11.59 -21.70 4.18
C ALA A 58 10.28 -22.44 4.48
N SER A 59 9.77 -22.34 5.71
CA SER A 59 8.51 -22.95 6.13
C SER A 59 7.30 -22.30 5.45
N ALA A 60 7.33 -20.99 5.24
CA ALA A 60 6.29 -20.28 4.49
C ALA A 60 6.29 -20.66 3.01
N LEU A 61 7.47 -20.81 2.40
CA LEU A 61 7.62 -21.20 1.00
C LEU A 61 7.11 -22.62 0.74
N SER A 62 7.43 -23.58 1.62
CA SER A 62 6.89 -24.95 1.49
C SER A 62 5.37 -24.98 1.66
N SER A 63 4.84 -24.18 2.58
CA SER A 63 3.40 -24.03 2.76
C SER A 63 2.71 -23.45 1.51
N TYR A 64 3.36 -22.50 0.82
CA TYR A 64 2.86 -21.94 -0.44
C TYR A 64 2.78 -22.99 -1.54
N HIS A 65 3.84 -23.77 -1.76
CA HIS A 65 3.85 -24.84 -2.76
C HIS A 65 2.84 -25.95 -2.45
N SER A 66 2.71 -26.36 -1.18
CA SER A 66 1.72 -27.38 -0.81
C SER A 66 0.27 -26.92 -1.03
N LYS A 67 0.02 -25.60 -0.98
CA LYS A 67 -1.29 -25.00 -1.26
C LYS A 67 -1.60 -24.91 -2.75
N GLU A 68 -0.57 -24.88 -3.59
CA GLU A 68 -0.69 -24.86 -5.05
C GLU A 68 -1.04 -26.26 -5.59
N GLU A 69 -0.50 -27.31 -4.98
CA GLU A 69 -0.81 -28.70 -5.35
C GLU A 69 -2.26 -29.09 -5.02
N MET A 70 -2.84 -28.55 -3.95
CA MET A 70 -4.26 -28.70 -3.61
C MET A 70 -5.23 -27.94 -4.54
N ARG A 71 -4.73 -27.05 -5.43
CA ARG A 71 -5.57 -26.30 -6.38
C ARG A 71 -5.76 -27.05 -7.71
N ASN A 72 -4.97 -28.08 -7.99
CA ASN A 72 -4.94 -28.73 -9.31
C ASN A 72 -5.82 -30.01 -9.42
N ASP A 73 -6.67 -30.33 -8.43
CA ASP A 73 -7.50 -31.55 -8.44
C ASP A 73 -9.01 -31.29 -8.64
N GLU A 74 -9.40 -30.15 -9.23
CA GLU A 74 -10.79 -29.88 -9.61
C GLU A 74 -10.98 -30.02 -11.13
N SER A 75 -11.32 -31.27 -11.51
CA SER A 75 -12.00 -31.75 -12.72
C SER A 75 -11.87 -30.95 -14.02
N VAL A 76 -11.15 -31.57 -14.96
CA VAL A 76 -11.29 -31.41 -16.41
C VAL A 76 -12.62 -32.02 -16.88
N GLU A 77 -13.52 -31.21 -17.44
CA GLU A 77 -14.36 -31.58 -18.59
C GLU A 77 -14.25 -30.48 -19.67
N ASN A 78 -13.33 -30.78 -20.59
CA ASN A 78 -13.24 -30.46 -22.00
C ASN A 78 -14.31 -29.52 -22.61
N ASP A 79 -13.88 -28.38 -23.15
CA ASP A 79 -14.23 -28.02 -24.52
C ASP A 79 -13.12 -27.22 -25.21
N ASN A 80 -12.77 -27.70 -26.39
CA ASN A 80 -11.62 -27.31 -27.18
C ASN A 80 -11.74 -25.90 -27.75
N SER A 81 -10.79 -25.04 -27.41
CA SER A 81 -10.17 -24.16 -28.41
C SER A 81 -8.66 -24.19 -28.25
N SER A 82 -8.04 -25.05 -29.07
CA SER A 82 -6.62 -25.10 -29.35
C SER A 82 -6.07 -23.71 -29.69
N GLU A 83 -5.19 -23.17 -28.85
CA GLU A 83 -4.15 -22.25 -29.29
C GLU A 83 -2.95 -22.44 -28.36
N SER A 84 -1.89 -23.01 -28.90
CA SER A 84 -0.62 -23.29 -28.23
C SER A 84 -0.05 -22.04 -27.57
N LYS A 85 0.43 -22.14 -26.32
CA LYS A 85 1.61 -21.40 -25.85
C LYS A 85 2.20 -22.10 -24.63
N GLU A 86 3.10 -23.02 -24.97
CA GLU A 86 4.39 -23.31 -24.35
C GLU A 86 4.55 -22.97 -22.87
N GLU A 87 4.56 -24.06 -22.10
CA GLU A 87 5.19 -24.21 -20.81
C GLU A 87 6.66 -23.76 -20.87
N GLN A 88 6.89 -22.49 -20.56
CA GLN A 88 8.23 -21.93 -20.45
C GLN A 88 8.76 -22.16 -19.03
N THR A 89 9.20 -23.39 -18.79
CA THR A 89 10.25 -23.67 -17.81
C THR A 89 11.55 -23.14 -18.39
N GLY A 90 11.99 -21.94 -18.02
CA GLY A 90 13.14 -21.32 -18.69
C GLY A 90 13.73 -20.15 -17.95
N ALA A 91 15.05 -20.10 -17.92
CA ALA A 91 15.88 -19.00 -17.43
C ALA A 91 15.28 -17.63 -17.78
N HIS A 92 15.34 -16.69 -16.83
CA HIS A 92 14.83 -15.33 -16.99
C HIS A 92 15.52 -14.61 -18.17
N ASP A 93 14.92 -14.68 -19.35
CA ASP A 93 15.23 -13.77 -20.43
C ASP A 93 14.74 -12.36 -20.03
N PRO A 94 15.57 -11.32 -20.22
CA PRO A 94 15.20 -9.96 -19.86
C PRO A 94 13.98 -9.49 -20.66
N ALA A 95 13.03 -8.84 -19.98
CA ALA A 95 11.80 -8.36 -20.61
C ALA A 95 12.11 -7.45 -21.81
N PRO A 96 11.38 -7.58 -22.94
CA PRO A 96 11.63 -6.81 -24.15
C PRO A 96 11.49 -5.31 -23.85
N LEU A 97 12.57 -4.57 -24.10
CA LEU A 97 12.63 -3.12 -23.95
C LEU A 97 12.39 -2.44 -25.29
N GLY A 98 11.66 -1.33 -25.28
CA GLY A 98 11.43 -0.48 -26.44
C GLY A 98 12.67 0.38 -26.74
N GLU A 99 12.64 1.11 -27.85
CA GLU A 99 13.70 2.07 -28.22
C GLU A 99 13.89 3.20 -27.17
N ASP A 100 12.90 3.42 -26.32
CA ASP A 100 12.94 4.36 -25.19
C ASP A 100 13.48 3.73 -23.88
N GLY A 101 13.86 2.45 -23.92
CA GLY A 101 14.35 1.69 -22.76
C GLY A 101 13.27 1.27 -21.77
N ARG A 102 11.98 1.42 -22.11
CA ARG A 102 10.86 0.98 -21.26
C ARG A 102 10.42 -0.42 -21.65
N VAL A 103 9.90 -1.18 -20.68
CA VAL A 103 9.33 -2.51 -20.95
C VAL A 103 8.12 -2.34 -21.88
N VAL A 104 8.18 -2.96 -23.05
CA VAL A 104 7.06 -2.97 -24.00
C VAL A 104 6.02 -3.94 -23.46
N ASP A 105 4.79 -3.47 -23.27
CA ASP A 105 3.68 -4.37 -22.95
C ASP A 105 3.54 -5.38 -24.10
N THR A 106 3.60 -6.68 -23.80
CA THR A 106 3.24 -7.68 -24.79
C THR A 106 1.77 -7.51 -25.18
N ILE A 107 1.38 -8.04 -26.33
CA ILE A 107 0.00 -7.90 -26.85
C ILE A 107 -1.03 -8.42 -25.83
N GLU A 108 -0.66 -9.45 -25.08
CA GLU A 108 -1.46 -10.03 -24.00
C GLU A 108 -1.62 -9.05 -22.81
N VAL A 109 -0.51 -8.45 -22.35
CA VAL A 109 -0.51 -7.47 -21.24
C VAL A 109 -1.29 -6.21 -21.62
N ALA A 110 -1.14 -5.73 -22.86
CA ALA A 110 -1.89 -4.58 -23.36
C ALA A 110 -3.40 -4.86 -23.37
N ARG A 111 -3.82 -6.06 -23.83
CA ARG A 111 -5.23 -6.47 -23.81
C ARG A 111 -5.77 -6.59 -22.37
N ALA A 112 -5.01 -7.20 -21.48
CA ALA A 112 -5.38 -7.34 -20.07
C ALA A 112 -5.53 -5.97 -19.38
N LYS A 113 -4.59 -5.05 -19.65
CA LYS A 113 -4.63 -3.67 -19.15
C LYS A 113 -5.84 -2.91 -19.69
N ALA A 114 -6.15 -3.05 -20.98
CA ALA A 114 -7.34 -2.44 -21.57
C ALA A 114 -8.63 -2.99 -20.95
N ALA A 115 -8.72 -4.30 -20.74
CA ALA A 115 -9.87 -4.92 -20.08
C ALA A 115 -10.02 -4.44 -18.62
N HIS A 116 -8.93 -4.37 -17.86
CA HIS A 116 -8.94 -3.87 -16.48
C HIS A 116 -9.36 -2.39 -16.39
N LEU A 117 -8.89 -1.56 -17.32
CA LEU A 117 -9.31 -0.16 -17.36
C LEU A 117 -10.78 -0.01 -17.73
N ALA A 118 -11.31 -0.88 -18.60
CA ALA A 118 -12.73 -0.89 -18.93
C ALA A 118 -13.60 -1.28 -17.72
N THR A 119 -13.24 -2.34 -16.99
CA THR A 119 -13.98 -2.74 -15.78
C THR A 119 -13.88 -1.67 -14.69
N HIS A 120 -12.71 -1.04 -14.53
CA HIS A 120 -12.54 0.09 -13.62
C HIS A 120 -13.44 1.28 -14.00
N ALA A 121 -13.53 1.61 -15.30
CA ALA A 121 -14.41 2.68 -15.76
C ALA A 121 -15.89 2.38 -15.50
N GLU A 122 -16.33 1.12 -15.65
CA GLU A 122 -17.69 0.71 -15.29
C GLU A 122 -17.95 0.78 -13.78
N ALA A 123 -16.98 0.37 -12.96
CA ALA A 123 -17.08 0.50 -11.50
C ALA A 123 -17.21 1.97 -11.07
N VAL A 124 -16.40 2.85 -11.66
CA VAL A 124 -16.48 4.30 -11.41
C VAL A 124 -17.84 4.86 -11.84
N LYS A 125 -18.39 4.43 -12.98
CA LYS A 125 -19.75 4.85 -13.41
C LYS A 125 -20.83 4.40 -12.44
N LYS A 126 -20.74 3.16 -11.91
CA LYS A 126 -21.69 2.65 -10.91
C LYS A 126 -21.63 3.46 -9.61
N ILE A 127 -20.41 3.78 -9.14
CA ILE A 127 -20.21 4.63 -7.96
C ILE A 127 -20.76 6.03 -8.21
N ALA A 128 -20.46 6.64 -9.35
CA ALA A 128 -20.95 7.97 -9.72
C ALA A 128 -22.48 8.02 -9.88
N ALA A 129 -23.11 6.94 -10.35
CA ALA A 129 -24.56 6.83 -10.44
C ALA A 129 -25.22 6.62 -9.05
N ALA A 130 -24.56 5.87 -8.16
CA ALA A 130 -25.04 5.65 -6.79
C ALA A 130 -24.91 6.91 -5.92
N TYR A 131 -23.92 7.76 -6.19
CA TYR A 131 -23.64 8.98 -5.46
C TYR A 131 -23.35 10.14 -6.42
N PRO A 132 -24.37 10.70 -7.07
CA PRO A 132 -24.18 11.73 -8.10
C PRO A 132 -23.63 13.06 -7.53
N GLU A 133 -23.76 13.29 -6.23
CA GLU A 133 -23.27 14.48 -5.52
C GLU A 133 -22.03 14.24 -4.63
N ALA A 134 -21.50 13.02 -4.55
CA ALA A 134 -20.29 12.75 -3.76
C ALA A 134 -19.04 13.08 -4.57
N ALA A 135 -18.66 14.36 -4.57
CA ALA A 135 -17.38 14.81 -5.09
C ALA A 135 -16.32 14.71 -3.98
N ILE A 136 -15.37 13.78 -4.12
CA ILE A 136 -14.10 13.90 -3.39
C ILE A 136 -13.26 14.89 -4.18
N VAL A 137 -13.15 16.12 -3.66
CA VAL A 137 -12.28 17.15 -4.22
C VAL A 137 -10.89 16.94 -3.63
N TRP A 138 -9.96 16.50 -4.47
CA TRP A 138 -8.53 16.49 -4.16
C TRP A 138 -7.98 17.83 -4.61
N GLU A 139 -8.04 18.84 -3.75
CA GLU A 139 -7.29 20.08 -3.97
C GLU A 139 -5.82 19.77 -3.71
N ASP A 140 -4.92 20.09 -4.64
CA ASP A 140 -3.46 19.89 -4.55
C ASP A 140 -2.81 20.93 -3.60
N ASP A 141 -3.53 21.31 -2.54
CA ASP A 141 -3.02 22.14 -1.46
C ASP A 141 -2.70 21.24 -0.27
N THR A 142 -1.46 21.38 0.20
CA THR A 142 -0.70 20.42 1.00
C THR A 142 -1.24 20.07 2.39
N ASP A 143 -2.47 20.42 2.78
CA ASP A 143 -2.93 20.17 4.16
C ASP A 143 -4.40 19.72 4.40
N ALA A 144 -5.30 19.63 3.41
CA ALA A 144 -6.62 18.99 3.65
C ALA A 144 -7.22 18.21 2.46
N ASN A 145 -7.83 17.05 2.76
CA ASN A 145 -8.85 16.48 1.87
C ASN A 145 -10.22 16.95 2.34
N HIS A 146 -11.01 17.52 1.43
CA HIS A 146 -12.38 17.93 1.72
C HIS A 146 -13.35 16.80 1.34
N LEU A 147 -13.99 16.19 2.35
CA LEU A 147 -15.16 15.35 2.11
C LEU A 147 -16.40 16.25 2.12
N LEU A 148 -17.08 16.33 0.97
CA LEU A 148 -18.39 16.96 0.85
C LEU A 148 -19.46 15.88 1.03
N LEU A 149 -20.16 15.91 2.17
CA LEU A 149 -21.35 15.10 2.38
C LEU A 149 -22.60 15.99 2.24
N VAL A 150 -23.32 15.83 1.15
CA VAL A 150 -24.57 16.53 0.82
C VAL A 150 -25.73 15.63 1.31
N PRO A 151 -26.84 16.16 1.89
CA PRO A 151 -27.41 17.51 1.76
C PRO A 151 -26.95 18.57 2.77
N SER A 152 -26.08 18.24 3.74
CA SER A 152 -25.84 19.12 4.89
C SER A 152 -24.76 20.19 4.69
N HIS A 153 -24.11 20.29 3.51
CA HIS A 153 -23.00 21.22 3.24
C HIS A 153 -21.94 21.22 4.35
N VAL A 154 -21.71 20.07 4.97
CA VAL A 154 -20.69 19.94 6.01
C VAL A 154 -19.38 19.63 5.31
N THR A 155 -18.51 20.63 5.20
CA THR A 155 -17.12 20.45 4.81
C THR A 155 -16.36 19.89 6.00
N HIS A 156 -15.94 18.64 5.93
CA HIS A 156 -14.95 18.10 6.87
C HIS A 156 -13.56 18.27 6.29
N THR A 157 -12.78 19.17 6.89
CA THR A 157 -11.34 19.26 6.67
C THR A 157 -10.69 18.07 7.36
N ILE A 158 -10.23 17.09 6.57
CA ILE A 158 -9.40 16.02 7.09
C ILE A 158 -7.96 16.51 7.01
N PRO A 159 -7.31 16.87 8.14
CA PRO A 159 -5.92 17.28 8.12
C PRO A 159 -5.08 16.09 7.64
N HIS A 160 -4.37 16.26 6.54
CA HIS A 160 -3.43 15.23 6.08
C HIS A 160 -2.03 15.54 6.60
N LYS A 161 -1.42 14.51 7.20
CA LYS A 161 0.02 14.44 7.52
C LYS A 161 0.55 15.58 8.40
N THR A 162 0.27 15.52 9.71
CA THR A 162 1.24 15.83 10.81
C THR A 162 0.57 15.93 12.18
N SER A 163 -0.68 15.49 12.37
CA SER A 163 -1.17 15.25 13.73
C SER A 163 -0.48 14.01 14.30
N ALA A 164 0.80 14.14 14.65
CA ALA A 164 1.49 13.19 15.51
C ALA A 164 0.62 13.04 16.74
N TYR A 165 0.12 11.82 16.96
CA TYR A 165 -0.75 11.49 18.08
C TYR A 165 -0.07 12.00 19.36
N ARG A 166 -0.64 13.07 19.94
CA ARG A 166 -0.13 13.76 21.13
C ARG A 166 -0.89 13.30 22.38
N GLY A 167 -1.38 12.07 22.35
CA GLY A 167 -2.02 11.42 23.49
C GLY A 167 -1.01 10.63 24.33
N PRO A 168 -1.41 10.12 25.50
CA PRO A 168 -0.58 9.22 26.28
C PRO A 168 -0.22 7.98 25.45
N SER A 169 1.00 7.47 25.64
CA SER A 169 1.48 6.25 25.01
C SER A 169 0.50 5.09 25.25
N ALA A 170 0.29 4.25 24.25
CA ALA A 170 -0.60 3.11 24.37
C ALA A 170 -0.11 2.16 25.49
N PRO A 171 -1.00 1.59 26.32
CA PRO A 171 -0.62 0.67 27.38
C PRO A 171 0.03 -0.58 26.78
N LEU A 172 1.19 -0.95 27.30
CA LEU A 172 1.95 -2.11 26.84
C LEU A 172 1.86 -3.24 27.88
N ALA A 173 1.79 -4.48 27.41
CA ALA A 173 1.94 -5.67 28.22
C ALA A 173 3.42 -5.91 28.58
N SER A 174 3.66 -6.84 29.50
CA SER A 174 5.01 -7.18 29.97
C SER A 174 5.93 -7.73 28.87
N ASP A 175 5.36 -8.18 27.76
CA ASP A 175 6.03 -8.66 26.55
C ASP A 175 6.29 -7.53 25.52
N GLY A 176 5.82 -6.31 25.78
CA GLY A 176 5.92 -5.16 24.88
C GLY A 176 4.77 -5.02 23.89
N THR A 177 3.77 -5.89 23.93
CA THR A 177 2.59 -5.83 23.03
C THR A 177 1.63 -4.74 23.47
N VAL A 178 1.03 -3.99 22.52
CA VAL A 178 -0.01 -3.01 22.84
C VAL A 178 -1.26 -3.73 23.35
N ILE A 179 -1.68 -3.42 24.58
CA ILE A 179 -2.91 -3.97 25.16
C ILE A 179 -4.08 -3.16 24.60
N ASP A 180 -5.05 -3.84 23.98
CA ASP A 180 -6.31 -3.20 23.61
C ASP A 180 -7.01 -2.70 24.88
N THR A 181 -7.42 -1.43 24.89
CA THR A 181 -8.36 -0.97 25.92
C THR A 181 -9.68 -1.72 25.75
N LYS A 182 -10.51 -1.76 26.79
CA LYS A 182 -11.81 -2.46 26.74
C LYS A 182 -12.66 -1.99 25.56
N GLU A 183 -12.64 -0.70 25.28
CA GLU A 183 -13.37 -0.07 24.17
C GLU A 183 -12.83 -0.54 22.81
N VAL A 184 -11.51 -0.62 22.65
CA VAL A 184 -10.87 -1.09 21.41
C VAL A 184 -11.13 -2.57 21.19
N ALA A 185 -11.10 -3.38 22.25
CA ALA A 185 -11.43 -4.80 22.18
C ALA A 185 -12.89 -5.03 21.77
N GLU A 186 -13.84 -4.27 22.34
CA GLU A 186 -15.25 -4.32 21.98
C GLU A 186 -15.49 -3.90 20.52
N ALA A 187 -14.86 -2.80 20.08
CA ALA A 187 -14.94 -2.34 18.69
C ALA A 187 -14.36 -3.37 17.70
N LYS A 188 -13.21 -3.95 18.03
CA LYS A 188 -12.56 -5.00 17.24
C LYS A 188 -13.43 -6.24 17.15
N ALA A 189 -14.03 -6.68 18.25
CA ALA A 189 -14.95 -7.80 18.27
C ALA A 189 -16.21 -7.53 17.43
N ALA A 190 -16.79 -6.33 17.52
CA ALA A 190 -17.93 -5.94 16.69
C ALA A 190 -17.58 -5.93 15.19
N HIS A 191 -16.43 -5.36 14.82
CA HIS A 191 -15.94 -5.38 13.44
C HIS A 191 -15.77 -6.82 12.93
N PHE A 192 -15.13 -7.69 13.71
CA PHE A 192 -14.95 -9.09 13.31
C PHE A 192 -16.26 -9.86 13.21
N ARG A 193 -17.26 -9.55 14.03
CA ARG A 193 -18.61 -10.12 13.89
C ARG A 193 -19.27 -9.71 12.57
N VAL A 194 -19.19 -8.44 12.21
CA VAL A 194 -19.72 -7.95 10.93
C VAL A 194 -18.98 -8.57 9.76
N HIS A 195 -17.65 -8.64 9.85
CA HIS A 195 -16.81 -9.26 8.82
C HIS A 195 -17.14 -10.75 8.64
N ALA A 196 -17.32 -11.49 9.74
CA ALA A 196 -17.73 -12.90 9.68
C ALA A 196 -19.13 -13.06 9.07
N ALA A 197 -20.07 -12.19 9.40
CA ALA A 197 -21.41 -12.22 8.80
C ALA A 197 -21.37 -11.90 7.29
N ALA A 198 -20.55 -10.93 6.87
CA ALA A 198 -20.37 -10.60 5.45
C ALA A 198 -19.73 -11.76 4.67
N LEU A 199 -18.71 -12.41 5.24
CA LEU A 199 -18.10 -13.59 4.63
C LEU A 199 -19.08 -14.75 4.51
N ALA A 200 -19.91 -14.98 5.53
CA ALA A 200 -20.94 -16.01 5.46
C ALA A 200 -21.96 -15.75 4.35
N GLU A 201 -22.33 -14.48 4.11
CA GLU A 201 -23.22 -14.13 3.00
C GLU A 201 -22.55 -14.29 1.64
N VAL A 202 -21.28 -13.91 1.50
CA VAL A 202 -20.50 -14.16 0.27
C VAL A 202 -20.41 -15.66 -0.02
N GLN A 203 -20.16 -16.47 1.01
CA GLN A 203 -20.12 -17.93 0.86
C GLN A 203 -21.50 -18.47 0.44
N ARG A 204 -22.58 -18.01 1.08
CA ARG A 204 -23.96 -18.41 0.74
C ARG A 204 -24.29 -18.08 -0.72
N ILE A 205 -23.86 -16.93 -1.23
CA ILE A 205 -24.04 -16.56 -2.64
C ILE A 205 -23.24 -17.49 -3.54
N ASN A 206 -21.99 -17.80 -3.19
CA ASN A 206 -21.14 -18.69 -3.97
C ASN A 206 -21.72 -20.12 -4.06
N ASP A 207 -22.22 -20.64 -2.93
CA ASP A 207 -22.84 -21.97 -2.85
C ASP A 207 -24.15 -22.04 -3.66
N ASN A 208 -24.92 -20.93 -3.72
CA ASN A 208 -26.15 -20.85 -4.53
C ASN A 208 -25.89 -20.68 -6.04
N CYS A 209 -24.69 -20.22 -6.44
CA CYS A 209 -24.32 -20.05 -7.84
C CYS A 209 -23.77 -21.33 -8.50
N HIS A 210 -23.59 -22.40 -7.73
CA HIS A 210 -23.16 -23.73 -8.21
C HIS A 210 -24.33 -24.71 -8.50
N CYS A 211 -25.57 -24.22 -8.59
CA CYS A 211 -26.73 -25.01 -9.04
C CYS A 211 -27.14 -24.65 -10.49
#